data_AF-A0A934IS16-F1
#
_entry.id   AF-A0A934IS16-F1
#
_cell.length_a   1.000
_cell.length_b   1.000
_cell.length_c   1.000
_cell.angle_alpha   90.00
_cell.angle_beta   90.00
_cell.angle_gamma   90.00
#
_symmetry.space_group_name_H-M   'P 1'
#
loop_
_entity.id
_entity.type
_entity.pdbx_description
1 polymer ?
#
loop_
_entity_poly.entity_id
_entity_poly.type
_entity_poly.pdbx_seq_one_letter_code
_entity_poly.pdbx_strand_id
1 'polypeptide(L)'
;MRAPRILTVLVLALPLPVAAQDQADVDLIGELMAFHGSKAIVEVMSTHCYETTGLDGAYKDAAANWYLRNIGYLDLADRVIARLGGGVEGQQKAAETYGGTQIMTAYNQAPDKDSFCRTFLEQVQSESLDIDQQLPDILKRAQDISAS
;
A
#
# COMPACT_ATOMS: atom_id res chain seq x y z
N MET A 1 -6.59 65.48 34.91
CA MET A 1 -7.19 64.22 35.40
C MET A 1 -6.99 63.17 34.32
N ARG A 2 -6.37 62.02 34.66
CA ARG A 2 -5.98 60.94 33.73
C ARG A 2 -6.97 59.77 33.83
N ALA A 3 -7.08 59.05 32.71
CA ALA A 3 -7.54 57.66 32.48
C ALA A 3 -9.00 57.45 32.00
N PRO A 4 -9.31 56.36 31.26
CA PRO A 4 -8.45 55.41 30.52
C PRO A 4 -8.84 55.23 29.03
N ARG A 5 -7.88 54.81 28.20
CA ARG A 5 -8.13 54.30 26.83
C ARG A 5 -8.43 52.81 26.92
N ILE A 6 -9.61 52.40 26.46
CA ILE A 6 -10.03 51.01 26.37
C ILE A 6 -9.29 50.38 25.18
N LEU A 7 -8.44 49.40 25.46
CA LEU A 7 -7.73 48.61 24.47
C LEU A 7 -8.63 47.42 24.06
N THR A 8 -9.27 47.51 22.90
CA THR A 8 -10.03 46.40 22.32
C THR A 8 -9.04 45.41 21.68
N VAL A 9 -8.79 44.29 22.34
CA VAL A 9 -8.05 43.16 21.75
C VAL A 9 -9.03 42.35 20.91
N LEU A 10 -8.94 42.50 19.59
CA LEU A 10 -9.65 41.63 18.64
C LEU A 10 -8.83 40.35 18.46
N VAL A 11 -9.16 39.30 19.22
CA VAL A 11 -8.59 37.96 18.99
C VAL A 11 -9.31 37.34 17.79
N LEU A 12 -8.69 37.46 16.61
CA LEU A 12 -9.04 36.65 15.44
C LEU A 12 -8.59 35.20 15.70
N ALA A 13 -9.48 34.37 16.23
CA ALA A 13 -9.29 32.93 16.28
C ALA A 13 -9.40 32.37 14.85
N LEU A 14 -8.25 32.24 14.16
CA LEU A 14 -8.14 31.44 12.95
C LEU A 14 -8.37 29.96 13.32
N PRO A 15 -9.28 29.22 12.67
CA PRO A 15 -9.41 27.80 12.89
C PRO A 15 -8.13 27.12 12.37
N LEU A 16 -7.43 26.42 13.26
CA LEU A 16 -6.20 25.71 12.93
C LEU A 16 -6.53 24.52 12.01
N PRO A 17 -5.80 24.31 10.89
CA PRO A 17 -6.09 23.26 9.90
C PRO A 17 -5.70 21.84 10.35
N VAL A 18 -5.43 21.64 11.65
CA VAL A 18 -4.86 20.40 12.21
C VAL A 18 -5.73 19.17 11.91
N ALA A 19 -7.06 19.29 12.01
CA ALA A 19 -7.97 18.17 11.77
C ALA A 19 -8.00 17.67 10.31
N ALA A 20 -7.67 18.53 9.33
CA ALA A 20 -7.64 18.13 7.93
C ALA A 20 -6.35 17.38 7.58
N GLN A 21 -5.24 17.73 8.23
CA GLN A 21 -3.97 17.05 8.07
C GLN A 21 -4.01 15.66 8.73
N ASP A 22 -4.57 15.55 9.93
CA ASP A 22 -4.71 14.26 10.63
C ASP A 22 -5.54 13.25 9.82
N GLN A 23 -6.63 13.69 9.17
CA GLN A 23 -7.45 12.80 8.32
C GLN A 23 -6.70 12.38 7.04
N ALA A 24 -6.02 13.32 6.38
CA ALA A 24 -5.25 13.02 5.17
C ALA A 24 -4.09 12.05 5.43
N ASP A 25 -3.46 12.15 6.61
CA ASP A 25 -2.41 11.24 7.05
C ASP A 25 -2.96 9.83 7.31
N VAL A 26 -4.14 9.71 7.94
CA VAL A 26 -4.83 8.42 8.14
C VAL A 26 -5.18 7.75 6.82
N ASP A 27 -5.73 8.50 5.86
CA ASP A 27 -6.09 7.96 4.54
C ASP A 27 -4.85 7.46 3.80
N LEU A 28 -3.76 8.24 3.83
CA LEU A 28 -2.50 7.85 3.21
C LEU A 28 -1.86 6.62 3.88
N ILE A 29 -1.96 6.49 5.21
CA ILE A 29 -1.50 5.27 5.90
C ILE A 29 -2.24 4.05 5.35
N GLY A 30 -3.57 4.14 5.18
CA GLY A 30 -4.38 3.06 4.60
C GLY A 30 -3.98 2.73 3.16
N GLU A 31 -3.73 3.75 2.34
CA GLU A 31 -3.25 3.62 0.96
C GLU A 31 -1.86 2.96 0.89
N LEU A 32 -0.94 3.32 1.79
CA LEU A 32 0.40 2.72 1.84
C LEU A 32 0.36 1.26 2.31
N MET A 33 -0.60 0.89 3.15
CA MET A 33 -0.81 -0.52 3.51
C MET A 33 -1.19 -1.38 2.29
N ALA A 34 -1.75 -0.80 1.22
CA ALA A 34 -2.03 -1.53 -0.01
C ALA A 34 -0.77 -2.12 -0.67
N PHE A 35 0.43 -1.59 -0.37
CA PHE A 35 1.69 -2.14 -0.87
C PHE A 35 1.92 -3.56 -0.31
N HIS A 36 1.63 -3.76 0.98
CA HIS A 36 1.65 -5.08 1.61
C HIS A 36 0.53 -5.99 1.09
N GLY A 37 -0.61 -5.40 0.70
CA GLY A 37 -1.65 -6.11 -0.04
C GLY A 37 -1.16 -6.66 -1.38
N SER A 38 -0.43 -5.87 -2.18
CA SER A 38 0.19 -6.31 -3.44
C SER A 38 1.19 -7.45 -3.23
N LYS A 39 2.03 -7.34 -2.18
CA LYS A 39 2.93 -8.43 -1.79
C LYS A 39 2.16 -9.72 -1.50
N ALA A 40 1.11 -9.63 -0.68
CA ALA A 40 0.29 -10.79 -0.33
C ALA A 40 -0.40 -11.42 -1.55
N ILE A 41 -0.87 -10.61 -2.51
CA ILE A 41 -1.42 -11.09 -3.78
C ILE A 41 -0.39 -11.96 -4.52
N VAL A 42 0.83 -11.44 -4.70
CA VAL A 42 1.88 -12.15 -5.43
C VAL A 42 2.31 -13.42 -4.69
N GLU A 43 2.54 -13.35 -3.38
CA GLU A 43 2.98 -14.52 -2.59
C GLU A 43 1.94 -15.64 -2.56
N VAL A 44 0.68 -15.30 -2.27
CA VAL A 44 -0.41 -16.28 -2.18
C VAL A 44 -0.64 -16.93 -3.54
N MET A 45 -0.77 -16.13 -4.61
CA MET A 45 -1.12 -16.68 -5.91
C MET A 45 0.05 -17.41 -6.56
N SER A 46 1.30 -16.99 -6.34
CA SER A 46 2.47 -17.75 -6.79
C SER A 46 2.54 -19.12 -6.14
N THR A 47 2.24 -19.21 -4.83
CA THR A 47 2.18 -20.51 -4.13
C THR A 47 1.06 -21.37 -4.69
N HIS A 48 -0.12 -20.80 -4.87
CA HIS A 48 -1.29 -21.56 -5.34
C HIS A 48 -1.11 -22.04 -6.79
N CYS A 49 -0.55 -21.21 -7.66
CA CYS A 49 -0.29 -21.58 -9.04
C CYS A 49 0.89 -22.54 -9.19
N TYR A 50 1.92 -22.43 -8.35
CA TYR A 50 2.97 -23.44 -8.24
C TYR A 50 2.37 -24.83 -7.99
N GLU A 51 1.45 -24.96 -7.02
CA GLU A 51 0.80 -26.24 -6.72
C GLU A 51 -0.14 -26.69 -7.85
N THR A 52 -0.95 -25.79 -8.37
CA THR A 52 -1.97 -26.07 -9.40
C THR A 52 -1.33 -26.56 -10.71
N THR A 53 -0.19 -26.00 -11.09
CA THR A 53 0.48 -26.29 -12.37
C THR A 53 1.50 -27.43 -12.30
N GLY A 54 1.48 -28.23 -11.22
CA GLY A 54 2.36 -29.40 -11.10
C GLY A 54 3.77 -29.06 -10.63
N LEU A 55 3.90 -28.09 -9.71
CA LEU A 55 5.15 -27.66 -9.07
C LEU A 55 6.09 -26.92 -10.03
N ASP A 56 5.55 -26.11 -10.93
CA ASP A 56 6.34 -25.27 -11.85
C ASP A 56 7.12 -24.19 -11.07
N GLY A 57 8.43 -24.33 -11.01
CA GLY A 57 9.33 -23.42 -10.30
C GLY A 57 9.27 -21.97 -10.78
N ALA A 58 8.81 -21.72 -12.01
CA ALA A 58 8.73 -20.37 -12.57
C ALA A 58 7.90 -19.40 -11.71
N TYR A 59 6.87 -19.89 -11.01
CA TYR A 59 6.06 -19.07 -10.10
C TYR A 59 6.83 -18.60 -8.87
N LYS A 60 7.67 -19.47 -8.30
CA LYS A 60 8.52 -19.11 -7.15
C LYS A 60 9.59 -18.11 -7.56
N ASP A 61 10.22 -18.34 -8.70
CA ASP A 61 11.25 -17.45 -9.25
C ASP A 61 10.65 -16.08 -9.59
N ALA A 62 9.46 -16.04 -10.20
CA ALA A 62 8.75 -14.80 -10.50
C ALA A 62 8.40 -14.02 -9.22
N ALA A 63 7.89 -14.69 -8.18
CA ALA A 63 7.61 -14.06 -6.89
C ALA A 63 8.86 -13.49 -6.22
N ALA A 64 9.98 -14.24 -6.24
CA ALA A 64 11.25 -13.77 -5.69
C ALA A 64 11.77 -12.55 -6.45
N ASN A 65 11.71 -12.56 -7.78
CA ASN A 65 12.12 -11.43 -8.61
C ASN A 65 11.22 -10.20 -8.38
N TRP A 66 9.90 -10.40 -8.27
CA TRP A 66 8.97 -9.33 -7.88
C TRP A 66 9.39 -8.72 -6.54
N TYR A 67 9.68 -9.54 -5.53
CA TYR A 67 10.11 -9.05 -4.22
C TYR A 67 11.40 -8.22 -4.32
N LEU A 68 12.39 -8.68 -5.09
CA LEU A 68 13.64 -7.94 -5.27
C LEU A 68 13.44 -6.56 -5.91
N ARG A 69 12.51 -6.43 -6.85
CA ARG A 69 12.17 -5.14 -7.46
C ARG A 69 11.37 -4.24 -6.53
N ASN A 70 10.54 -4.81 -5.67
CA ASN A 70 9.54 -4.07 -4.88
C ASN A 70 9.92 -3.85 -3.41
N ILE A 71 10.95 -4.52 -2.88
CA ILE A 71 11.35 -4.42 -1.46
C ILE A 71 11.64 -2.97 -1.04
N GLY A 72 12.24 -2.17 -1.92
CA GLY A 72 12.50 -0.75 -1.64
C GLY A 72 11.23 0.08 -1.47
N TYR A 73 10.14 -0.26 -2.18
CA TYR A 73 8.85 0.40 -2.06
C TYR A 73 8.12 -0.02 -0.78
N LEU A 74 8.22 -1.29 -0.40
CA LEU A 74 7.68 -1.79 0.88
C LEU A 74 8.35 -1.09 2.07
N ASP A 75 9.67 -1.02 2.07
CA ASP A 75 10.45 -0.35 3.10
C ASP A 75 10.18 1.18 3.13
N LEU A 76 10.01 1.81 1.96
CA LEU A 76 9.57 3.21 1.90
C LEU A 76 8.18 3.40 2.54
N ALA A 77 7.21 2.55 2.22
CA ALA A 77 5.88 2.62 2.79
C ALA A 77 5.92 2.48 4.32
N ASP A 78 6.66 1.49 4.84
CA ASP A 78 6.80 1.27 6.29
C ASP A 78 7.37 2.50 7.02
N ARG A 79 8.41 3.13 6.45
CA ARG A 79 8.98 4.35 7.03
C ARG A 79 8.02 5.52 7.00
N VAL A 80 7.29 5.72 5.90
CA VAL A 80 6.33 6.83 5.78
C VAL A 80 5.14 6.61 6.71
N ILE A 81 4.60 5.39 6.77
CA ILE A 81 3.56 5.02 7.74
C ILE A 81 4.00 5.34 9.17
N ALA A 82 5.21 4.94 9.56
CA ALA A 82 5.74 5.22 10.89
C ALA A 82 5.90 6.73 11.14
N ARG A 83 6.36 7.50 10.14
CA ARG A 83 6.51 8.96 10.23
C ARG A 83 5.18 9.67 10.43
N LEU A 84 4.11 9.16 9.82
CA LEU A 84 2.75 9.69 9.96
C LEU A 84 2.03 9.20 11.23
N GLY A 85 2.73 8.48 12.12
CA GLY A 85 2.15 7.95 13.36
C GLY A 85 1.24 6.74 13.17
N GLY A 86 1.32 6.07 12.00
CA GLY A 86 0.62 4.84 11.71
C GLY A 86 1.37 3.58 12.15
N GLY A 87 0.97 2.43 11.60
CA GLY A 87 1.63 1.15 11.89
C GLY A 87 1.09 0.48 13.16
N VAL A 88 -0.18 0.74 13.50
CA VAL A 88 -0.82 0.05 14.62
C VAL A 88 -0.88 -1.45 14.34
N GLU A 89 -0.73 -2.24 15.40
CA GLU A 89 -0.72 -3.69 15.33
C GLU A 89 -1.95 -4.21 14.58
N GLY A 90 -1.71 -5.00 13.52
CA GLY A 90 -2.77 -5.62 12.72
C GLY A 90 -3.19 -4.88 11.44
N GLN A 91 -2.81 -3.62 11.21
CA GLN A 91 -3.14 -2.92 9.95
C GLN A 91 -2.50 -3.61 8.73
N GLN A 92 -1.20 -3.87 8.81
CA GLN A 92 -0.50 -4.61 7.75
C GLN A 92 -1.15 -5.98 7.53
N LYS A 93 -1.45 -6.70 8.61
CA LYS A 93 -2.08 -8.02 8.53
C LYS A 93 -3.45 -7.96 7.84
N ALA A 94 -4.24 -6.94 8.14
CA ALA A 94 -5.53 -6.71 7.50
C ALA A 94 -5.37 -6.45 6.00
N ALA A 95 -4.38 -5.65 5.59
CA ALA A 95 -4.10 -5.41 4.18
C ALA A 95 -3.61 -6.66 3.44
N GLU A 96 -2.73 -7.44 4.05
CA GLU A 96 -2.28 -8.74 3.52
C GLU A 96 -3.46 -9.72 3.38
N THR A 97 -4.29 -9.83 4.41
CA THR A 97 -5.48 -10.70 4.40
C THR A 97 -6.48 -10.25 3.33
N TYR A 98 -6.70 -8.94 3.18
CA TYR A 98 -7.57 -8.40 2.14
C TYR A 98 -7.03 -8.74 0.75
N GLY A 99 -5.77 -8.42 0.45
CA GLY A 99 -5.14 -8.73 -0.83
C GLY A 99 -5.19 -10.22 -1.17
N GLY A 100 -4.80 -11.08 -0.22
CA GLY A 100 -4.85 -12.53 -0.39
C GLY A 100 -6.26 -13.06 -0.63
N THR A 101 -7.27 -12.53 0.06
CA THR A 101 -8.67 -12.93 -0.14
C THR A 101 -9.20 -12.52 -1.51
N GLN A 102 -8.85 -11.32 -1.97
CA GLN A 102 -9.29 -10.80 -3.27
C GLN A 102 -8.76 -11.65 -4.42
N ILE A 103 -7.45 -11.95 -4.43
CA ILE A 103 -6.86 -12.75 -5.51
C ILE A 103 -7.37 -14.20 -5.50
N MET A 104 -7.57 -14.79 -4.32
CA MET A 104 -8.15 -16.14 -4.21
C MET A 104 -9.61 -16.17 -4.65
N THR A 105 -10.37 -15.12 -4.40
CA THR A 105 -11.75 -15.00 -4.90
C THR A 105 -11.76 -14.96 -6.43
N ALA A 106 -10.90 -14.12 -7.04
CA ALA A 106 -10.75 -14.05 -8.48
C ALA A 106 -10.32 -15.39 -9.09
N TYR A 107 -9.32 -16.05 -8.48
CA TYR A 107 -8.89 -17.38 -8.87
C TYR A 107 -10.04 -18.37 -8.81
N ASN A 108 -10.78 -18.44 -7.70
CA ASN A 108 -11.89 -19.40 -7.52
C ASN A 108 -13.02 -19.18 -8.53
N GLN A 109 -13.25 -17.94 -8.95
CA GLN A 109 -14.24 -17.59 -9.98
C GLN A 109 -13.76 -17.85 -11.41
N ALA A 110 -12.45 -17.99 -11.66
CA ALA A 110 -11.92 -18.24 -12.98
C ALA A 110 -12.42 -19.60 -13.54
N PRO A 111 -12.92 -19.65 -14.79
CA PRO A 111 -13.40 -20.90 -15.39
C PRO A 111 -12.27 -21.88 -15.72
N ASP A 112 -11.07 -21.36 -15.97
CA ASP A 112 -9.86 -22.13 -16.28
C ASP A 112 -8.73 -21.66 -15.35
N LYS A 113 -8.31 -22.55 -14.45
CA LYS A 113 -7.27 -22.27 -13.45
C LYS A 113 -5.87 -22.22 -14.07
N ASP A 114 -5.60 -23.06 -15.06
CA ASP A 114 -4.31 -23.09 -15.74
C ASP A 114 -4.10 -21.81 -16.54
N SER A 115 -5.15 -21.36 -17.24
CA SER A 115 -5.10 -20.08 -17.94
C SER A 115 -4.98 -18.89 -17.00
N PHE A 116 -5.66 -18.92 -15.85
CA PHE A 116 -5.50 -17.90 -14.81
C PHE A 116 -4.04 -17.85 -14.34
N CYS A 117 -3.46 -19.00 -14.00
CA CYS A 117 -2.10 -19.08 -13.49
C CYS A 117 -1.06 -18.61 -14.52
N ARG A 118 -1.18 -19.02 -15.79
CA ARG A 118 -0.29 -18.50 -16.85
C ARG A 118 -0.38 -16.99 -16.98
N THR A 119 -1.59 -16.44 -16.97
CA THR A 119 -1.80 -14.98 -17.06
C THR A 119 -1.18 -14.26 -15.86
N PHE A 120 -1.38 -14.79 -14.65
CA PHE A 120 -0.77 -14.25 -13.44
C PHE A 120 0.77 -14.25 -13.56
N LEU A 121 1.37 -15.35 -14.01
CA LEU A 121 2.82 -15.44 -14.19
C LEU A 121 3.33 -14.38 -15.18
N GLU A 122 2.66 -14.24 -16.33
CA GLU A 122 2.97 -13.22 -17.33
C GLU A 122 2.88 -11.80 -16.75
N GLN A 123 1.88 -11.53 -15.92
CA GLN A 123 1.71 -10.24 -15.27
C GLN A 123 2.80 -9.92 -14.24
N VAL A 124 3.30 -10.91 -13.50
CA VAL A 124 4.44 -10.75 -12.58
C VAL A 124 5.75 -10.54 -13.35
N GLN A 125 5.94 -11.29 -14.45
CA GLN A 125 7.15 -11.24 -15.26
C GLN A 125 7.25 -9.98 -16.12
N SER A 126 6.12 -9.47 -16.61
CA SER A 126 6.03 -8.19 -17.33
C SER A 126 5.99 -6.97 -16.41
N GLU A 127 6.19 -7.17 -15.11
CA GLU A 127 6.25 -6.12 -14.08
C GLU A 127 4.92 -5.36 -13.90
N SER A 128 3.85 -5.79 -14.57
CA SER A 128 2.54 -5.13 -14.47
C SER A 128 1.97 -5.14 -13.05
N LEU A 129 2.37 -6.09 -12.20
CA LEU A 129 1.98 -6.18 -10.79
C LEU A 129 2.99 -5.52 -9.84
N ASP A 130 4.02 -4.85 -10.35
CA ASP A 130 4.93 -4.08 -9.51
C ASP A 130 4.22 -2.86 -8.94
N ILE A 131 4.62 -2.45 -7.74
CA ILE A 131 3.95 -1.40 -6.96
C ILE A 131 3.99 -0.06 -7.69
N ASP A 132 5.07 0.25 -8.40
CA ASP A 132 5.21 1.48 -9.19
C ASP A 132 4.29 1.49 -10.44
N GLN A 133 3.89 0.32 -10.94
CA GLN A 133 2.91 0.19 -12.02
C GLN A 133 1.47 0.24 -11.50
N GLN A 134 1.21 -0.44 -10.37
CA GLN A 134 -0.13 -0.54 -9.81
C GLN A 134 -0.57 0.72 -9.07
N LEU A 135 0.35 1.35 -8.32
CA LEU A 135 0.07 2.42 -7.37
C LEU A 135 1.02 3.63 -7.54
N PRO A 136 1.21 4.16 -8.78
CA PRO A 136 2.22 5.19 -9.06
C PRO A 136 2.01 6.47 -8.25
N ASP A 137 0.76 6.92 -8.10
CA ASP A 137 0.46 8.18 -7.41
C ASP A 137 0.69 8.07 -5.89
N ILE A 138 0.37 6.93 -5.29
CA ILE A 138 0.61 6.67 -3.86
C ILE A 138 2.10 6.57 -3.60
N LEU A 139 2.84 5.86 -4.47
CA LEU A 139 4.30 5.78 -4.39
C LEU A 139 4.94 7.17 -4.48
N LYS A 140 4.48 8.00 -5.42
CA LYS A 140 4.98 9.36 -5.58
C LYS A 140 4.77 10.20 -4.32
N ARG A 141 3.59 10.12 -3.70
CA ARG A 141 3.29 10.82 -2.44
C ARG A 141 4.20 10.35 -1.29
N ALA A 142 4.44 9.05 -1.17
CA ALA A 142 5.38 8.52 -0.16
C ALA A 142 6.82 9.02 -0.38
N GLN A 143 7.28 9.07 -1.63
CA GLN A 143 8.60 9.61 -1.97
C GLN A 143 8.71 11.09 -1.60
N ASP A 144 7.68 11.88 -1.87
CA ASP A 144 7.66 13.31 -1.54
C ASP A 144 7.73 13.57 -0.02
N ILE A 145 7.00 12.77 0.77
CA ILE A 145 7.07 12.84 2.24
C ILE A 145 8.45 12.40 2.74
N SER A 146 9.01 11.32 2.18
CA SER A 146 10.33 10.82 2.60
C SER A 146 11.49 11.76 2.25
N ALA A 147 11.33 12.62 1.25
CA ALA A 147 12.32 13.62 0.85
C ALA A 147 12.23 14.94 1.64
N SER A 148 11.15 15.15 2.39
CA SER A 148 10.90 16.33 3.25
C SER A 148 11.47 16.18 4.65
#